data_AF-A0A1B6NT23-F1
#
_entry.id   AF-A0A1B6NT23-F1
#
_cell.length_a   1.000
_cell.length_b   1.000
_cell.length_c   1.000
_cell.angle_alpha   90.00
_cell.angle_beta   90.00
_cell.angle_gamma   90.00
#
_symmetry.space_group_name_H-M   'P 1'
#
loop_
_entity.id
_entity.type
_entity.pdbx_description
1 polymer ?
#
loop_
_entity_poly.entity_id
_entity_poly.type
_entity_poly.pdbx_seq_one_letter_code
_entity_poly.pdbx_strand_id
1 'polypeptide(L)' 'MHDDLKSADSLSQLGAHHSNSHAKVLAWDNNDLLITSLNWLSASAPNNLVEIYHEIGVYVQGWDVAKDFIKVFRSL' A
#
# COMPACT_ATOMS: atom_id res chain seq x y z
N MET A 1 16.05 42.06 -8.12
CA MET A 1 15.03 41.95 -7.06
C MET A 1 13.72 41.70 -7.78
N HIS A 2 13.43 40.43 -8.08
CA HIS A 2 12.19 40.01 -8.72
C HIS A 2 11.41 39.24 -7.67
N ASP A 3 10.36 39.89 -7.19
CA ASP A 3 9.47 39.43 -6.14
C ASP A 3 8.68 38.20 -6.59
N ASP A 4 8.83 37.14 -5.80
CA ASP A 4 7.77 36.36 -5.17
C ASP A 4 6.36 36.41 -5.81
N LEU A 5 6.16 35.60 -6.84
CA LEU A 5 4.84 35.05 -7.16
C LEU A 5 4.98 33.53 -7.33
N LYS A 6 5.21 32.84 -6.19
CA LYS A 6 4.89 31.43 -6.07
C LYS A 6 3.36 31.33 -6.11
N SER A 7 2.83 30.97 -7.27
CA SER A 7 1.40 30.78 -7.49
C SER A 7 0.84 29.82 -6.44
N ALA A 8 -0.40 30.04 -5.99
CA ALA A 8 -1.09 29.17 -5.04
C ALA A 8 -1.13 27.69 -5.50
N ASP A 9 -0.99 27.44 -6.81
CA ASP A 9 -0.80 26.11 -7.41
C ASP A 9 0.49 25.39 -6.98
N SER A 10 1.56 26.14 -6.69
CA SER A 10 2.80 25.54 -6.18
C SER A 10 2.71 25.14 -4.71
N LEU A 11 1.83 25.78 -3.93
CA LEU A 11 1.56 25.45 -2.52
C LEU A 11 0.55 24.30 -2.37
N SER A 12 -0.38 24.12 -3.32
CA SER A 12 -1.25 22.94 -3.37
C SER A 12 -0.48 21.66 -3.71
N GLN A 13 0.60 21.76 -4.52
CA GLN A 13 1.52 20.65 -4.78
C GLN A 13 2.45 20.32 -3.59
N LEU A 14 2.70 21.27 -2.69
CA LEU A 14 3.43 21.04 -1.43
C LEU A 14 2.53 20.48 -0.32
N GLY A 15 1.20 20.53 -0.49
CA GLY A 15 0.21 20.25 0.56
C GLY A 15 -0.41 18.86 0.56
N ALA A 16 -0.08 17.99 -0.38
CA ALA A 16 -0.54 16.59 -0.38
C ALA A 16 0.39 15.71 -1.20
N HIS A 17 1.61 15.47 -0.72
CA HIS A 17 2.33 14.28 -1.14
C HIS A 17 1.63 13.08 -0.50
N HIS A 18 0.46 12.72 -1.05
CA HIS A 18 -0.19 11.47 -0.75
C HIS A 18 0.80 10.40 -1.22
N SER A 19 1.56 9.82 -0.29
CA SER A 19 2.46 8.74 -0.64
C SER A 19 1.58 7.63 -1.19
N ASN A 20 1.65 7.39 -2.49
CA ASN A 20 0.86 6.33 -3.09
C ASN A 20 1.41 5.02 -2.52
N SER A 21 0.66 4.42 -1.58
CA SER A 21 1.10 3.21 -0.92
C SER A 21 1.22 2.08 -1.95
N HIS A 22 2.44 1.56 -2.13
CA HIS A 22 2.72 0.39 -2.97
C HIS A 22 2.48 -0.94 -2.24
N ALA A 23 2.00 -0.88 -0.99
CA ALA A 23 1.70 -2.04 -0.19
C ALA A 23 0.54 -2.83 -0.81
N LYS A 24 0.69 -4.15 -0.88
CA LYS A 24 -0.37 -5.06 -1.34
C LYS A 24 -0.89 -5.80 -0.14
N VAL A 25 -1.92 -5.21 0.45
CA VAL A 25 -2.52 -5.70 1.68
C VAL A 25 -4.00 -5.91 1.47
N LEU A 26 -4.53 -6.99 2.04
CA LEU A 26 -5.95 -7.27 2.11
C LEU A 26 -6.32 -7.56 3.56
N ALA A 27 -7.35 -6.86 4.03
CA ALA A 27 -7.98 -7.06 5.32
C ALA A 27 -9.50 -7.13 5.08
N TRP A 28 -10.18 -8.15 5.60
CA TRP A 28 -11.62 -8.36 5.33
C TRP A 28 -12.49 -8.52 6.59
N ASP A 29 -11.89 -8.64 7.77
CA ASP A 29 -12.58 -8.57 9.05
C ASP A 29 -11.63 -7.93 10.10
N ASN A 30 -11.86 -8.17 11.40
CA ASN A 30 -10.97 -7.65 12.43
C ASN A 30 -9.68 -8.46 12.62
N ASN A 31 -9.66 -9.72 12.20
CA ASN A 31 -8.67 -10.71 12.62
C ASN A 31 -7.80 -11.27 11.50
N ASP A 32 -8.16 -11.00 10.24
CA ASP A 32 -7.54 -11.60 9.07
C ASP A 32 -6.81 -10.54 8.24
N LEU A 33 -5.50 -10.73 8.08
CA LEU A 33 -4.61 -9.84 7.33
C LEU A 33 -3.73 -10.64 6.37
N LEU A 34 -3.74 -10.27 5.10
CA LEU A 34 -2.84 -10.81 4.08
C LEU A 34 -1.93 -9.70 3.54
N ILE A 35 -0.63 -9.94 3.61
CA ILE A 35 0.41 -9.06 3.04
C ILE A 35 1.16 -9.87 1.99
N THR A 36 1.36 -9.32 0.79
CA THR A 36 2.00 -10.03 -0.31
C THR A 36 2.97 -9.16 -1.11
N SER A 37 3.97 -9.76 -1.73
CA SER A 37 4.83 -9.12 -2.73
C SER A 37 4.12 -8.96 -4.10
N LEU A 38 3.08 -9.75 -4.37
CA LEU A 38 2.38 -9.78 -5.66
C LEU A 38 1.28 -8.70 -5.75
N ASN A 39 1.24 -7.97 -6.87
CA ASN A 39 0.17 -7.01 -7.12
C ASN A 39 -1.20 -7.70 -7.24
N TRP A 40 -2.20 -7.15 -6.57
CA TRP A 40 -3.60 -7.52 -6.75
C TRP A 40 -3.97 -7.38 -8.23
N LEU A 41 -4.63 -8.40 -8.79
CA LEU A 41 -5.03 -8.46 -10.20
C LEU A 41 -3.86 -8.47 -11.21
N SER A 42 -2.63 -8.78 -10.78
CA SER A 42 -1.57 -9.05 -11.73
C SER A 42 -1.95 -10.25 -12.61
N ALA A 43 -1.96 -10.04 -13.92
CA ALA A 43 -2.31 -11.06 -14.92
C ALA A 43 -1.32 -12.24 -14.98
N SER A 44 -0.19 -12.09 -14.29
CA SER A 44 0.95 -13.00 -14.34
C SER A 44 1.29 -13.44 -12.93
N ALA A 45 0.43 -14.22 -12.29
CA ALA A 45 0.98 -15.25 -11.41
C ALA A 45 1.82 -16.14 -12.33
N PRO A 46 3.16 -16.19 -12.17
CA PRO A 46 4.00 -16.91 -13.11
C PRO A 46 3.50 -18.34 -13.30
N ASN A 47 3.25 -18.71 -14.55
CA ASN A 47 2.74 -20.03 -14.93
C ASN A 47 3.87 -21.01 -15.31
N ASN A 48 5.13 -20.58 -15.16
CA ASN A 48 6.29 -21.41 -15.41
C ASN A 48 6.84 -21.94 -14.07
N LEU A 49 7.32 -23.18 -14.07
CA LEU A 49 7.74 -23.90 -12.86
C LEU A 49 8.94 -23.28 -12.13
N VAL A 50 9.67 -22.38 -12.78
CA VAL A 50 10.82 -21.66 -12.20
C VAL A 50 10.33 -20.46 -11.40
N GLU A 51 9.27 -19.80 -11.85
CA GLU A 51 8.83 -18.52 -11.31
C GLU A 51 7.66 -18.63 -10.34
N ILE A 52 7.01 -19.80 -10.21
CA ILE A 52 5.90 -20.04 -9.27
C ILE A 52 6.21 -19.71 -7.79
N TYR A 53 7.50 -19.59 -7.42
CA TYR A 53 7.94 -19.29 -6.06
C TYR A 53 8.59 -17.90 -5.91
N HIS A 54 8.58 -17.04 -6.94
CA HIS A 54 9.19 -15.71 -6.83
C HIS A 54 8.39 -14.73 -5.96
N GLU A 55 7.13 -15.06 -5.68
CA GLU A 55 6.23 -14.24 -4.87
C GLU A 55 5.98 -14.89 -3.52
N ILE A 56 5.91 -14.07 -2.47
CA ILE A 56 5.63 -14.50 -1.11
C ILE A 56 4.46 -13.71 -0.53
N GLY A 57 3.56 -14.43 0.12
CA GLY A 57 2.47 -13.87 0.92
C GLY A 57 2.53 -14.38 2.35
N VAL A 58 2.23 -13.52 3.30
CA VAL A 58 2.07 -13.87 4.71
C VAL A 58 0.62 -13.59 5.09
N TYR A 59 -0.08 -14.66 5.47
CA TYR A 59 -1.37 -14.58 6.11
C TYR A 59 -1.18 -14.57 7.63
N VAL A 60 -1.75 -13.56 8.29
CA VAL A 60 -1.72 -13.40 9.74
C VAL A 60 -3.16 -13.44 10.25
N GLN A 61 -3.42 -14.38 11.16
CA GLN A 61 -4.68 -14.48 11.88
C GLN A 61 -4.45 -14.22 13.37
N GLY A 62 -5.20 -13.29 13.94
CA GLY A 62 -5.10 -12.95 15.34
C GLY A 62 -6.13 -11.92 15.76
N TRP A 63 -6.47 -11.84 17.05
CA TRP A 63 -7.47 -10.90 17.52
C TRP A 63 -7.11 -9.45 17.19
N ASP A 64 -8.05 -8.76 16.54
CA ASP A 64 -7.99 -7.35 16.14
C ASP A 64 -6.76 -6.96 15.28
N VAL A 65 -5.99 -7.91 14.73
CA VAL A 65 -4.75 -7.61 13.98
C VAL A 65 -5.01 -6.74 12.75
N ALA A 66 -6.08 -7.01 12.00
CA ALA A 66 -6.42 -6.25 10.80
C ALA A 66 -6.96 -4.86 11.16
N LYS A 67 -7.76 -4.78 12.23
CA LYS A 67 -8.27 -3.53 12.78
C LYS A 67 -7.13 -2.61 13.24
N ASP A 68 -6.15 -3.14 13.96
CA ASP A 68 -5.00 -2.38 14.44
C ASP A 68 -4.05 -1.99 13.30
N PHE A 69 -3.84 -2.88 12.33
CA PHE A 69 -3.10 -2.56 11.12
C PHE A 69 -3.73 -1.36 10.38
N ILE A 70 -5.04 -1.35 10.15
CA ILE A 70 -5.73 -0.27 9.41
C ILE A 70 -5.60 1.08 10.13
N LYS A 71 -5.65 1.10 11.47
CA LYS A 71 -5.46 2.35 12.25
C LYS A 71 -4.09 2.97 11.96
N VAL A 72 -3.03 2.16 11.97
CA VAL A 72 -1.68 2.62 11.68
C VAL A 72 -1.55 3.01 10.21
N PHE A 73 -2.01 2.13 9.31
CA PHE A 73 -1.83 2.30 7.87
C PHE A 73 -2.49 3.58 7.32
N ARG A 74 -3.64 4.00 7.88
CA ARG A 74 -4.32 5.26 7.48
C ARG A 74 -3.60 6.53 7.94
N SER A 75 -2.65 6.42 8.85
CA SER A 75 -1.89 7.55 9.39
C SER A 75 -0.55 7.80 8.68
N LEU A 76 -0.19 6.92 7.73
CA LEU A 76 0.99 6.99 6.87
C LEU A 76 0.69 7.81 5.59
#